data_AF-A0A8J3J2F6-F1
#
_entry.id   AF-A0A8J3J2F6-F1
#
_cell.length_a   1.000
_cell.length_b   1.000
_cell.length_c   1.000
_cell.angle_alpha   90.00
_cell.angle_beta   90.00
_cell.angle_gamma   90.00
#
_symmetry.space_group_name_H-M   'P 1'
#
loop_
_entity.id
_entity.type
_entity.pdbx_description
1 polymer ?
#
loop_
_entity_poly.entity_id
_entity_poly.type
_entity_poly.pdbx_seq_one_letter_code
_entity_poly.pdbx_strand_id
1 'polypeptide(L)'
;MRRIGIVRRIGFVMLALVAMAGCGGQSARSTDHHPAAARAAVLTAYLAADATPDEQGAVRAALQRGRAVTSTVFVSRDHAYRGAKEAGLTVDPRSVKAFYRSTVTDVAAGTGLATAIRRMAGVDSVTVFPAPSPTR
;
A
#
# COMPACT_ATOMS: atom_id res chain seq x y z
N MET A 1 45.95 20.70 23.03
CA MET A 1 46.67 20.43 21.77
C MET A 1 45.71 19.74 20.80
N ARG A 2 45.39 20.40 19.69
CA ARG A 2 44.47 19.93 18.63
C ARG A 2 45.30 19.31 17.49
N ARG A 3 44.88 18.15 16.95
CA ARG A 3 45.26 17.60 15.62
C ARG A 3 43.91 17.32 14.92
N ILE A 4 43.47 18.06 13.89
CA ILE A 4 43.85 18.02 12.47
C ILE A 4 43.89 16.55 12.01
N GLY A 5 42.83 16.01 11.40
CA GLY A 5 42.46 16.13 9.98
C GLY A 5 42.59 14.72 9.38
N ILE A 6 41.65 14.21 8.58
CA ILE A 6 41.74 14.18 7.11
C ILE A 6 40.49 13.49 6.54
N VAL A 7 39.91 14.14 5.53
CA VAL A 7 38.87 13.66 4.60
C VAL A 7 39.52 12.82 3.49
N ARG A 8 38.92 11.69 3.08
CA ARG A 8 39.16 11.03 1.78
C ARG A 8 37.96 10.11 1.47
N ARG A 9 37.00 10.52 0.64
CA ARG A 9 36.91 10.40 -0.84
C ARG A 9 37.10 8.97 -1.40
N ILE A 10 36.00 8.45 -1.95
CA ILE A 10 35.82 7.89 -3.31
C ILE A 10 36.84 6.84 -3.79
N GLY A 11 36.33 5.64 -4.05
CA GLY A 11 36.76 4.71 -5.09
C GLY A 11 35.61 3.72 -5.30
N PHE A 12 34.84 3.73 -6.39
CA PHE A 12 35.23 3.43 -7.77
C PHE A 12 36.23 2.27 -7.83
N VAL A 13 35.70 1.04 -7.74
CA VAL A 13 36.38 -0.14 -8.28
C VAL A 13 35.59 -0.56 -9.51
N MET A 14 36.28 -0.33 -10.62
CA MET A 14 35.96 -0.66 -11.99
C MET A 14 36.38 -2.11 -12.27
N LEU A 15 35.67 -2.74 -13.21
CA LEU A 15 36.13 -3.81 -14.10
C LEU A 15 36.21 -5.25 -13.56
N ALA A 16 35.29 -6.08 -14.08
CA ALA A 16 35.68 -7.34 -14.70
C ALA A 16 34.84 -7.53 -15.97
N LEU A 17 35.56 -7.56 -17.09
CA LEU A 17 35.07 -7.70 -18.46
C LEU A 17 35.38 -9.14 -18.86
N VAL A 18 34.38 -9.93 -19.24
CA VAL A 18 34.58 -11.15 -20.04
C VAL A 18 33.61 -11.09 -21.20
N ALA A 19 34.18 -10.78 -22.36
CA ALA A 19 33.56 -10.96 -23.66
C ALA A 19 33.64 -12.44 -24.05
N MET A 20 32.59 -12.99 -24.66
CA MET A 20 32.71 -14.02 -25.68
C MET A 20 31.48 -13.97 -26.59
N ALA A 21 31.80 -13.93 -27.88
CA ALA A 21 30.92 -13.70 -28.99
C ALA A 21 29.87 -14.81 -29.17
N GLY A 22 28.65 -14.40 -29.47
CA GLY A 22 27.60 -15.24 -30.07
C GLY A 22 26.88 -14.41 -31.11
N CYS A 23 27.46 -14.33 -32.31
CA CYS A 23 26.79 -13.79 -33.48
C CYS A 23 25.78 -14.85 -33.96
N GLY A 24 24.50 -14.63 -33.68
CA GLY A 24 23.43 -15.54 -34.05
C GLY A 24 22.12 -14.79 -34.02
N GLY A 25 21.60 -14.47 -35.20
CA GLY A 25 20.42 -13.64 -35.37
C GLY A 25 19.21 -14.16 -34.59
N GLN A 26 18.59 -13.25 -33.85
CA GLN A 26 17.18 -13.26 -33.58
C GLN A 26 16.79 -11.82 -33.33
N SER A 27 15.91 -11.29 -34.19
CA SER A 27 15.18 -10.05 -33.97
C SER A 27 14.40 -10.17 -32.67
N ALA A 28 15.05 -9.90 -31.54
CA ALA A 28 14.37 -9.57 -30.32
C ALA A 28 13.74 -8.20 -30.57
N ARG A 29 12.45 -8.22 -30.92
CA ARG A 29 11.57 -7.08 -30.64
C ARG A 29 11.86 -6.69 -29.20
N SER A 30 12.51 -5.55 -29.00
CA SER A 30 12.42 -4.81 -27.75
C SER A 30 10.95 -4.49 -27.57
N THR A 31 10.19 -5.40 -26.97
CA THR A 31 9.07 -4.99 -26.15
C THR A 31 9.71 -4.20 -25.02
N ASP A 32 9.73 -2.88 -25.20
CA ASP A 32 9.82 -1.93 -24.10
C ASP A 32 8.74 -2.31 -23.08
N HIS A 33 9.06 -3.25 -22.20
CA HIS A 33 8.41 -3.36 -20.92
C HIS A 33 8.91 -2.17 -20.11
N HIS A 34 8.35 -0.99 -20.42
CA HIS A 34 8.16 0.03 -19.40
C HIS A 34 7.53 -0.71 -18.22
N PRO A 35 8.19 -0.78 -17.05
CA PRO A 35 7.52 -1.31 -15.87
C PRO A 35 6.28 -0.44 -15.72
N ALA A 36 5.10 -1.06 -15.83
CA ALA A 36 3.85 -0.36 -15.61
C ALA A 36 4.00 0.36 -14.26
N ALA A 37 3.98 1.69 -14.28
CA ALA A 37 4.17 2.48 -13.07
C ALA A 37 3.24 1.91 -12.00
N ALA A 38 3.81 1.57 -10.85
CA ALA A 38 3.08 0.88 -9.80
C ALA A 38 1.81 1.69 -9.49
N ARG A 39 0.65 1.10 -9.78
CA ARG A 39 -0.62 1.79 -9.62
C ARG A 39 -0.97 1.81 -8.15
N ALA A 40 -1.27 3.00 -7.63
CA ALA A 40 -1.82 3.18 -6.29
C ALA A 40 -2.95 2.18 -6.02
N ALA A 41 -3.10 1.77 -4.78
CA ALA A 41 -4.15 0.87 -4.36
C ALA A 41 -4.93 1.45 -3.18
N VAL A 42 -6.12 0.91 -2.96
CA VAL A 42 -6.97 1.21 -1.81
C VAL A 42 -6.99 0.00 -0.90
N LEU A 43 -6.52 0.17 0.32
CA LEU A 43 -6.69 -0.77 1.41
C LEU A 43 -7.89 -0.34 2.25
N THR A 44 -8.83 -1.26 2.47
CA THR A 44 -9.97 -1.04 3.37
C THR A 44 -9.90 -2.05 4.51
N ALA A 45 -9.81 -1.56 5.74
CA ALA A 45 -9.80 -2.39 6.95
C ALA A 45 -11.13 -2.21 7.68
N TYR A 46 -11.96 -3.25 7.67
CA TYR A 46 -13.24 -3.30 8.37
C TYR A 46 -13.02 -3.70 9.82
N LEU A 47 -13.64 -2.95 10.73
CA LEU A 47 -13.58 -3.22 12.15
C LEU A 47 -14.64 -4.24 12.53
N ALA A 48 -14.32 -5.06 13.54
CA ALA A 48 -15.29 -5.91 14.21
C ALA A 48 -16.40 -5.05 14.84
N ALA A 49 -17.61 -5.59 14.93
CA ALA A 49 -18.77 -4.85 15.44
C ALA A 49 -18.63 -4.48 16.93
N ASP A 50 -17.84 -5.25 17.67
CA ASP A 50 -17.51 -5.13 19.09
C ASP A 50 -16.10 -4.57 19.34
N ALA A 51 -15.43 -4.06 18.29
CA ALA A 51 -14.09 -3.47 18.44
C ALA A 51 -14.10 -2.32 19.45
N THR A 52 -13.18 -2.39 20.41
CA THR A 52 -13.00 -1.37 21.44
C THR A 52 -12.30 -0.13 20.88
N PRO A 53 -12.40 1.04 21.55
CA PRO A 53 -11.69 2.25 21.15
C PRO A 53 -10.17 2.06 21.07
N ASP A 54 -9.59 1.24 21.95
CA ASP A 54 -8.15 0.96 21.97
C ASP A 54 -7.73 0.10 20.78
N GLU A 55 -8.52 -0.93 20.43
CA GLU A 55 -8.28 -1.75 19.24
C GLU A 55 -8.41 -0.92 17.96
N GLN A 56 -9.45 -0.09 17.86
CA GLN A 56 -9.61 0.87 16.76
C GLN A 56 -8.39 1.81 16.68
N GLY A 57 -7.93 2.33 17.82
CA GLY A 57 -6.75 3.19 17.92
C GLY A 57 -5.48 2.49 17.46
N ALA A 58 -5.31 1.22 17.81
CA ALA A 58 -4.18 0.39 17.38
C ALA A 58 -4.18 0.22 15.85
N VAL A 59 -5.33 -0.11 15.25
CA VAL A 59 -5.47 -0.24 13.78
C VAL A 59 -5.13 1.07 13.08
N ARG A 60 -5.65 2.20 13.57
CA ARG A 60 -5.30 3.54 13.06
C ARG A 60 -3.80 3.79 13.12
N ALA A 61 -3.17 3.49 14.26
CA ALA A 61 -1.73 3.70 14.44
C ALA A 61 -0.89 2.78 13.55
N ALA A 62 -1.35 1.56 13.25
CA ALA A 62 -0.68 0.66 12.32
C ALA A 62 -0.74 1.21 10.88
N LEU A 63 -1.90 1.70 10.44
CA LEU A 63 -2.07 2.34 9.14
C LEU A 63 -1.20 3.59 9.00
N GLN A 64 -1.19 4.46 10.00
CA GLN A 64 -0.42 5.72 9.96
C GLN A 64 1.10 5.51 9.99
N ARG A 65 1.58 4.41 10.59
CA ARG A 65 3.01 4.05 10.59
C ARG A 65 3.45 3.30 9.34
N GLY A 66 2.50 2.82 8.53
CA GLY A 66 2.79 2.11 7.29
C GLY A 66 3.41 3.06 6.26
N ARG A 67 4.69 2.85 5.92
CA ARG A 67 5.39 3.69 4.92
C ARG A 67 4.74 3.70 3.53
N ALA A 68 3.96 2.67 3.23
CA ALA A 68 3.21 2.55 1.99
C ALA A 68 1.90 3.35 1.99
N VAL A 69 1.41 3.84 3.14
CA VAL A 69 0.14 4.55 3.26
C VAL A 69 0.36 6.02 2.99
N THR A 70 -0.37 6.57 2.03
CA THR A 70 -0.29 7.99 1.66
C THR A 70 -1.42 8.82 2.28
N SER A 71 -2.58 8.21 2.48
CA SER A 71 -3.71 8.83 3.19
C SER A 71 -4.55 7.78 3.89
N THR A 72 -5.27 8.18 4.93
CA THR A 72 -6.21 7.31 5.66
C THR A 72 -7.39 8.12 6.13
N VAL A 73 -8.59 7.61 5.89
CA VAL A 73 -9.86 8.20 6.35
C VAL A 73 -10.60 7.14 7.15
N PHE A 74 -11.17 7.54 8.27
CA PHE A 74 -12.10 6.72 9.03
C PHE A 74 -13.52 6.96 8.52
N VAL A 75 -14.27 5.88 8.31
CA VAL A 75 -15.69 5.91 7.97
C VAL A 75 -16.44 5.16 9.06
N SER A 76 -17.27 5.88 9.80
CA SER A 76 -18.15 5.28 10.81
C SER A 76 -19.23 4.43 10.14
N ARG A 77 -19.83 3.52 10.92
CA ARG A 77 -20.96 2.70 10.47
C ARG A 77 -22.13 3.54 9.94
N ASP A 78 -22.49 4.61 10.66
CA ASP A 78 -23.58 5.51 10.24
C ASP A 78 -23.26 6.23 8.92
N HIS A 79 -22.02 6.69 8.76
CA HIS A 79 -21.60 7.36 7.54
C HIS A 79 -21.57 6.38 6.34
N ALA A 80 -21.08 5.16 6.56
CA ALA A 80 -21.11 4.10 5.55
C ALA A 80 -22.55 3.72 5.15
N TYR A 81 -23.45 3.57 6.12
CA TYR A 81 -24.84 3.23 5.87
C TYR A 81 -25.56 4.34 5.08
N ARG A 82 -25.36 5.59 5.49
CA ARG A 82 -25.90 6.75 4.77
C ARG A 82 -25.40 6.83 3.33
N GLY A 83 -24.09 6.67 3.12
CA GLY A 83 -23.51 6.67 1.77
C GLY A 83 -24.07 5.55 0.89
N ALA A 84 -24.30 4.35 1.46
CA ALA A 84 -24.94 3.26 0.72
C ALA A 84 -26.39 3.59 0.34
N LYS A 85 -27.15 4.21 1.25
CA LYS A 85 -28.54 4.66 0.98
C LYS A 85 -28.59 5.74 -0.10
N GLU A 86 -27.69 6.72 -0.06
CA GLU A 86 -27.57 7.78 -1.07
C GLU A 86 -27.19 7.23 -2.45
N ALA A 87 -26.39 6.16 -2.50
CA ALA A 87 -26.06 5.44 -3.72
C ALA A 87 -27.19 4.53 -4.25
N GLY A 88 -28.37 4.52 -3.59
CA GLY A 88 -29.51 3.69 -3.98
C GLY A 88 -29.38 2.20 -3.62
N LEU A 89 -28.42 1.84 -2.77
CA LEU A 89 -28.21 0.46 -2.34
C LEU A 89 -29.17 0.09 -1.21
N THR A 90 -29.76 -1.10 -1.31
CA THR A 90 -30.52 -1.71 -0.21
C THR A 90 -29.57 -2.53 0.64
N VAL A 91 -29.21 -1.99 1.81
CA VAL A 91 -28.29 -2.64 2.77
C VAL A 91 -28.96 -2.77 4.13
N ASP A 92 -28.71 -3.88 4.83
CA ASP A 92 -29.10 -4.06 6.23
C ASP A 92 -28.21 -3.18 7.12
N PRO A 93 -28.77 -2.28 7.95
CA PRO A 93 -27.98 -1.48 8.88
C PRO A 93 -27.05 -2.31 9.77
N ARG A 94 -27.42 -3.56 10.10
CA ARG A 94 -26.64 -4.48 10.96
C ARG A 94 -25.44 -5.08 10.26
N SER A 95 -25.43 -5.13 8.93
CA SER A 95 -24.30 -5.67 8.16
C SER A 95 -23.24 -4.62 7.82
N VAL A 96 -23.56 -3.32 7.97
CA VAL A 96 -22.61 -2.23 7.74
C VAL A 96 -21.62 -2.14 8.90
N LYS A 97 -20.33 -2.13 8.57
CA LYS A 97 -19.22 -2.02 9.53
C LYS A 97 -18.56 -0.66 9.40
N ALA A 98 -17.98 -0.19 10.51
CA ALA A 98 -17.02 0.91 10.45
C ALA A 98 -15.72 0.42 9.78
N PHE A 99 -15.02 1.30 9.08
CA PHE A 99 -13.78 0.93 8.40
C PHE A 99 -12.81 2.10 8.28
N TYR A 100 -11.53 1.76 8.14
CA TYR A 100 -10.52 2.66 7.61
C TYR A 100 -10.34 2.43 6.12
N ARG A 101 -10.37 3.51 5.35
CA ARG A 101 -10.02 3.51 3.92
C ARG A 101 -8.71 4.25 3.74
N SER A 102 -7.71 3.53 3.27
CA SER A 102 -6.34 4.02 3.12
C SER A 102 -5.90 3.91 1.67
N THR A 103 -5.29 4.97 1.15
CA THR A 103 -4.57 4.91 -0.12
C THR A 103 -3.16 4.43 0.16
N VAL A 104 -2.69 3.47 -0.64
CA VAL A 104 -1.33 2.93 -0.58
C VAL A 104 -0.60 3.11 -1.91
N THR A 105 0.73 3.11 -1.86
CA THR A 105 1.60 3.32 -3.03
C THR A 105 1.32 2.35 -4.17
N ASP A 106 1.02 1.10 -3.83
CA ASP A 106 0.76 0.04 -4.80
C ASP A 106 0.10 -1.18 -4.14
N VAL A 107 -0.38 -2.12 -4.97
CA VAL A 107 -1.08 -3.33 -4.52
C VAL A 107 -0.16 -4.26 -3.70
N ALA A 108 1.12 -4.38 -4.05
CA ALA A 108 2.04 -5.28 -3.34
C ALA A 108 2.33 -4.77 -1.93
N ALA A 109 2.62 -3.47 -1.81
CA ALA A 109 2.80 -2.81 -0.52
C ALA A 109 1.52 -2.84 0.33
N GLY A 110 0.35 -2.62 -0.30
CA GLY A 110 -0.95 -2.78 0.34
C GLY A 110 -1.20 -4.19 0.87
N THR A 111 -0.84 -5.22 0.10
CA THR A 111 -1.03 -6.63 0.47
C THR A 111 -0.15 -7.02 1.65
N GLY A 112 1.11 -6.55 1.67
CA GLY A 112 2.01 -6.73 2.82
C GLY A 112 1.44 -6.12 4.10
N LEU A 113 0.96 -4.87 4.02
CA LEU A 113 0.33 -4.19 5.16
C LEU A 113 -0.97 -4.86 5.59
N ALA A 114 -1.82 -5.30 4.65
CA ALA A 114 -3.07 -5.99 4.94
C ALA A 114 -2.84 -7.30 5.72
N THR A 115 -1.76 -8.03 5.42
CA THR A 115 -1.40 -9.25 6.15
C THR A 115 -1.12 -8.99 7.62
N ALA A 116 -0.49 -7.86 7.95
CA ALA A 116 -0.27 -7.45 9.34
C ALA A 116 -1.57 -7.00 10.01
N ILE A 117 -2.38 -6.17 9.34
CA ILE A 117 -3.62 -5.62 9.90
C ILE A 117 -4.68 -6.70 10.15
N ARG A 118 -4.80 -7.70 9.28
CA ARG A 118 -5.74 -8.82 9.45
C ARG A 118 -5.55 -9.60 10.76
N ARG A 119 -4.37 -9.52 11.38
CA ARG A 119 -4.04 -10.22 12.63
C ARG A 119 -4.28 -9.37 13.87
N MET A 120 -4.70 -8.11 13.70
CA MET A 120 -4.93 -7.20 14.82
C MET A 120 -6.29 -7.47 15.45
N ALA A 121 -6.36 -7.35 16.77
CA ALA A 121 -7.62 -7.38 17.50
C ALA A 121 -8.54 -6.23 17.04
N GLY A 122 -9.85 -6.46 17.06
CA GLY A 122 -10.85 -5.52 16.56
C GLY A 122 -10.93 -5.39 15.02
N VAL A 123 -10.16 -6.17 14.24
CA VAL A 123 -10.27 -6.22 12.77
C VAL A 123 -11.09 -7.43 12.36
N ASP A 124 -12.12 -7.20 11.55
CA ASP A 124 -12.95 -8.25 10.98
C ASP A 124 -12.38 -8.75 9.65
N SER A 125 -12.05 -7.82 8.74
CA SER A 125 -11.56 -8.16 7.42
C SER A 125 -10.78 -7.00 6.80
N VAL A 126 -9.88 -7.32 5.87
CA VAL A 126 -9.10 -6.31 5.14
C VAL A 126 -9.10 -6.65 3.65
N THR A 127 -9.40 -5.68 2.81
CA THR A 127 -9.39 -5.81 1.35
C THR A 127 -8.40 -4.84 0.73
N VAL A 128 -7.74 -5.24 -0.35
CA VAL A 128 -6.84 -4.38 -1.13
C VAL A 128 -7.26 -4.46 -2.59
N PHE A 129 -7.52 -3.31 -3.20
CA PHE A 129 -7.90 -3.22 -4.60
C PHE A 129 -7.06 -2.17 -5.31
N PRO A 130 -6.71 -2.36 -6.60
CA PRO A 130 -6.13 -1.28 -7.40
C PRO A 130 -7.00 -0.03 -7.32
N ALA A 131 -6.39 1.14 -7.17
CA ALA A 131 -7.13 2.38 -7.23
C ALA A 131 -7.75 2.54 -8.62
N PRO A 132 -8.97 3.11 -8.72
CA PRO A 132 -9.56 3.40 -10.01
C PRO A 132 -8.60 4.29 -10.81
N SER A 133 -8.52 4.05 -12.13
CA SER A 133 -7.73 4.93 -12.99
C SER A 133 -8.29 6.34 -12.87
N PRO A 134 -7.46 7.38 -12.74
CA PRO A 134 -7.97 8.74 -12.74
C PRO A 134 -8.74 8.96 -14.05
N THR A 135 -10.01 9.34 -13.94
CA THR A 135 -10.78 9.85 -15.09
C THR A 135 -10.09 11.11 -15.57
N ARG A 136 -9.64 11.08 -16.82
CA ARG A 136 -8.93 12.19 -17.47
C ARG A 136 -9.90 13.25 -17.95
#